data_AF-V4UA80-F1
#
_entry.id   AF-V4UA80-F1
#
_cell.length_a   1.000
_cell.length_b   1.000
_cell.length_c   1.000
_cell.angle_alpha   90.00
_cell.angle_beta   90.00
_cell.angle_gamma   90.00
#
_symmetry.space_group_name_H-M   'P 1'
#
loop_
_entity.id
_entity.type
_entity.pdbx_description
1 polymer ?
#
loop_
_entity_poly.entity_id
_entity_poly.type
_entity_poly.pdbx_seq_one_letter_code
_entity_poly.pdbx_strand_id
1 'polypeptide(L)'
;MLSVVLATVGAIMSIRNFENSFNNNHQRLGLALYGALWLQVSIGFFKPPRGNKRRSMWYVVHWLLGTAISLVGIINIYTGLKAYHNKTSRSTTLWTILFTAQISLIAFFYLFQDKWHYLQKQGVILGHDHGQPAVGSGTTLPHVNLIDRERGKVTLPGEPCAKRNALRNLFD
;
A
#
# COMPACT_ATOMS: atom_id res chain seq x y z
N MET A 1 11.64 -9.69 20.85
CA MET A 1 12.31 -9.33 22.12
C MET A 1 12.79 -7.88 22.12
N LEU A 2 13.58 -7.44 21.13
CA LEU A 2 14.00 -6.03 21.01
C LEU A 2 12.82 -5.04 20.96
N SER A 3 11.75 -5.37 20.23
CA SER A 3 10.55 -4.52 20.12
C SER A 3 9.79 -4.39 21.44
N VAL A 4 9.74 -5.46 22.24
CA VAL A 4 9.06 -5.46 23.54
C VAL A 4 9.82 -4.58 24.53
N VAL A 5 11.15 -4.63 24.50
CA VAL A 5 12.03 -3.78 25.32
C VAL A 5 11.95 -2.31 24.90
N LEU A 6 11.96 -2.03 23.60
CA LEU A 6 11.79 -0.66 23.09
C LEU A 6 10.41 -0.09 23.44
N ALA A 7 9.36 -0.91 23.36
CA ALA A 7 8.00 -0.52 23.72
C ALA A 7 7.86 -0.23 25.22
N THR A 8 8.45 -1.05 26.10
CA THR A 8 8.43 -0.83 27.55
C THR A 8 9.28 0.36 27.97
N VAL A 9 10.47 0.54 27.40
CA VAL A 9 11.32 1.72 27.67
C VAL A 9 10.61 3.00 27.22
N GLY A 10 10.00 2.99 26.03
CA GLY A 10 9.18 4.12 25.54
C GLY A 10 7.98 4.40 26.43
N ALA A 11 7.28 3.38 26.91
CA ALA A 11 6.16 3.52 27.85
C ALA A 11 6.58 4.09 29.21
N ILE A 12 7.71 3.62 29.76
CA ILE A 12 8.24 4.09 31.05
C ILE A 12 8.72 5.54 30.94
N MET A 13 9.47 5.90 29.89
CA MET A 13 9.89 7.28 29.65
C MET A 13 8.68 8.21 29.45
N SER A 14 7.68 7.74 28.72
CA SER A 14 6.42 8.46 28.50
C SER A 14 5.70 8.75 29.83
N ILE A 15 5.47 7.74 30.67
CA ILE A 15 4.80 7.89 31.98
C ILE A 15 5.60 8.79 32.92
N ARG A 16 6.93 8.67 32.97
CA ARG A 16 7.78 9.45 33.88
C ARG A 16 7.97 10.90 33.45
N ASN A 17 7.87 11.19 32.15
CA ASN A 17 8.15 12.52 31.59
C ASN A 17 6.90 13.28 31.13
N PHE A 18 5.73 12.63 31.14
CA PHE A 18 4.47 13.36 31.12
C PHE A 18 4.33 14.11 32.46
N GLU A 19 4.68 15.39 32.48
CA GLU A 19 4.06 16.31 33.43
C GLU A 19 2.55 16.08 33.33
N ASN A 20 1.95 15.60 34.43
CA ASN A 20 0.58 15.11 34.54
C ASN A 20 -0.49 16.22 34.37
N SER A 21 -0.19 17.25 33.58
CA SER A 21 -1.09 18.35 33.29
C SER A 21 -1.80 18.19 31.94
N PHE A 22 -1.28 17.40 30.99
CA PHE A 22 -1.81 17.21 29.61
C PHE A 22 -2.48 18.48 29.01
N ASN A 23 -1.98 19.66 29.37
CA ASN A 23 -2.75 20.89 29.19
C ASN A 23 -2.57 21.46 27.78
N ASN A 24 -1.68 20.85 26.99
CA ASN A 24 -1.41 21.22 25.62
C ASN A 24 -2.07 20.24 24.64
N ASN A 25 -2.69 20.80 23.59
CA ASN A 25 -3.33 20.03 22.54
C ASN A 25 -2.40 18.97 21.90
N HIS A 26 -1.10 19.25 21.78
CA HIS A 26 -0.10 18.29 21.29
C HIS A 26 0.06 17.06 22.20
N GLN A 27 0.12 17.26 23.53
CA GLN A 27 0.29 16.14 24.46
C GLN A 27 -0.96 15.26 24.49
N ARG A 28 -2.15 15.87 24.47
CA ARG A 28 -3.42 15.14 24.43
C ARG A 28 -3.59 14.35 23.12
N LEU A 29 -3.25 14.98 22.00
CA LEU A 29 -3.28 14.32 20.69
C LEU A 29 -2.25 13.18 20.60
N GLY A 30 -1.04 13.39 21.13
CA GLY A 30 0.01 12.38 21.22
C GLY A 30 -0.40 11.16 22.06
N LEU A 31 -1.06 11.37 23.20
CA LEU A 31 -1.57 10.27 24.03
C LEU A 31 -2.68 9.48 23.31
N ALA A 32 -3.62 10.18 22.65
CA ALA A 32 -4.65 9.54 21.86
C ALA A 32 -4.05 8.71 20.70
N LEU A 33 -3.06 9.25 20.01
CA LEU A 33 -2.32 8.55 18.95
C LEU A 33 -1.60 7.31 19.47
N TYR A 34 -0.97 7.41 20.66
CA TYR A 34 -0.30 6.26 21.27
C TYR A 34 -1.27 5.11 21.54
N GLY A 35 -2.44 5.41 22.13
CA GLY A 35 -3.50 4.42 22.32
C GLY A 35 -4.02 3.86 20.99
N ALA A 36 -4.22 4.71 19.99
CA ALA A 36 -4.69 4.30 18.67
C ALA A 36 -3.68 3.41 17.93
N LEU A 37 -2.37 3.63 18.08
CA LEU A 37 -1.32 2.78 17.52
C LEU A 37 -1.38 1.36 18.13
N TRP A 38 -1.52 1.26 19.45
CA TRP A 38 -1.70 -0.04 20.11
C TRP A 38 -2.97 -0.74 19.64
N LEU A 39 -4.08 -0.02 19.54
CA LEU A 39 -5.33 -0.56 19.01
C LEU A 39 -5.17 -1.07 17.57
N GLN A 40 -4.50 -0.31 16.71
CA GLN A 40 -4.21 -0.70 15.33
C GLN A 40 -3.39 -1.99 15.25
N VAL A 41 -2.37 -2.15 16.11
CA VAL A 41 -1.56 -3.37 16.20
C VAL A 41 -2.40 -4.55 16.68
N SER A 42 -3.23 -4.37 17.70
CA SER A 42 -4.14 -5.41 18.21
C SER A 42 -5.13 -5.86 17.13
N ILE A 43 -5.79 -4.91 16.44
CA ILE A 43 -6.70 -5.22 15.32
C ILE A 43 -5.94 -5.97 14.21
N GLY A 44 -4.70 -5.58 13.93
CA GLY A 44 -3.77 -6.25 13.02
C GLY A 44 -3.57 -7.73 13.35
N PHE A 45 -3.41 -8.04 14.65
CA PHE A 45 -3.18 -9.40 15.15
C PHE A 45 -4.44 -10.28 15.04
N PHE A 46 -5.62 -9.73 15.29
CA PHE A 46 -6.91 -10.45 15.20
C PHE A 46 -7.46 -10.57 13.77
N LYS A 47 -6.56 -10.67 12.77
CA LYS A 47 -6.92 -10.76 11.36
C LYS A 47 -7.81 -11.99 11.08
N PRO A 48 -9.02 -11.81 10.52
CA PRO A 48 -9.91 -12.92 10.22
C PRO A 48 -9.37 -13.88 9.15
N PRO A 49 -9.70 -15.18 9.22
CA PRO A 49 -9.33 -16.17 8.21
C PRO A 49 -9.95 -15.87 6.84
N ARG A 50 -9.36 -16.44 5.78
CA ARG A 50 -9.75 -16.20 4.38
C ARG A 50 -11.19 -16.72 4.12
N GLY A 51 -11.95 -16.05 3.25
CA GLY A 51 -13.27 -16.51 2.80
C GLY A 51 -14.49 -15.94 3.55
N ASN A 52 -14.29 -15.15 4.61
CA ASN A 52 -15.40 -14.55 5.36
C ASN A 52 -15.63 -13.08 4.96
N LYS A 53 -16.89 -12.64 4.79
CA LYS A 53 -17.26 -11.22 4.59
C LYS A 53 -16.66 -10.30 5.68
N ARG A 54 -16.48 -10.82 6.91
CA ARG A 54 -15.80 -10.14 8.02
C ARG A 54 -14.37 -9.72 7.70
N ARG A 55 -13.67 -10.44 6.81
CA ARG A 55 -12.29 -10.10 6.40
C ARG A 55 -12.25 -8.85 5.52
N SER A 56 -13.26 -8.65 4.67
CA SER A 56 -13.37 -7.43 3.85
C SER A 56 -13.63 -6.22 4.74
N MET A 57 -14.60 -6.33 5.66
CA MET A 57 -14.89 -5.28 6.64
C MET A 57 -13.67 -4.97 7.52
N TRP A 58 -12.98 -6.01 8.03
CA TRP A 58 -11.75 -5.84 8.80
C TRP A 58 -10.68 -5.10 8.00
N TYR A 59 -10.52 -5.44 6.72
CA TYR A 59 -9.54 -4.77 5.86
C TYR A 59 -9.88 -3.29 5.70
N VAL A 60 -11.14 -2.94 5.41
CA VAL A 60 -11.58 -1.53 5.26
C VAL A 60 -11.37 -0.76 6.56
N VAL A 61 -11.81 -1.32 7.70
CA VAL A 61 -11.65 -0.67 9.02
C VAL A 61 -10.19 -0.49 9.37
N HIS A 62 -9.38 -1.55 9.28
CA HIS A 62 -7.96 -1.48 9.62
C HIS A 62 -7.19 -0.55 8.68
N TRP A 63 -7.53 -0.54 7.38
CA TRP A 63 -6.94 0.38 6.41
C TRP A 63 -7.30 1.83 6.71
N LEU A 64 -8.58 2.15 6.86
CA LEU A 64 -9.05 3.52 7.19
C LEU A 64 -8.46 4.02 8.50
N LEU A 65 -8.47 3.17 9.54
CA LEU A 65 -7.93 3.51 10.85
C LEU A 65 -6.42 3.78 10.77
N GLY A 66 -5.69 2.96 10.01
CA GLY A 66 -4.26 3.16 9.77
C GLY A 66 -3.97 4.49 9.08
N THR A 67 -4.70 4.80 8.01
CA THR A 67 -4.57 6.08 7.29
C THR A 67 -4.89 7.27 8.19
N ALA A 68 -5.97 7.20 8.96
CA ALA A 68 -6.34 8.25 9.90
C ALA A 68 -5.27 8.48 10.98
N ILE A 69 -4.73 7.40 11.56
CA ILE A 69 -3.65 7.48 12.55
C ILE A 69 -2.40 8.13 11.93
N SER A 70 -2.03 7.77 10.69
CA SER A 70 -0.89 8.39 10.01
C SER A 70 -1.09 9.90 9.78
N LEU A 71 -2.27 10.32 9.31
CA LEU A 71 -2.59 11.73 9.10
C LEU A 71 -2.56 12.53 10.40
N VAL A 72 -3.21 12.02 11.45
CA VAL A 72 -3.22 12.66 12.76
C VAL A 72 -1.82 12.67 13.36
N GLY A 73 -0.99 11.65 13.10
CA GLY A 73 0.43 11.61 13.47
C GLY A 73 1.25 12.74 12.85
N ILE A 74 1.06 13.00 11.55
CA ILE A 74 1.69 14.13 10.86
C ILE A 74 1.28 15.47 11.52
N ILE A 75 -0.01 15.67 11.78
CA ILE A 75 -0.52 16.87 12.46
C ILE A 75 0.08 17.00 13.87
N ASN A 76 0.24 15.89 14.58
CA ASN A 76 0.83 15.87 15.91
C ASN A 76 2.30 16.32 15.89
N ILE A 77 3.07 15.94 14.87
CA ILE A 77 4.47 16.37 14.71
C ILE A 77 4.55 17.89 14.46
N TYR A 78 3.73 18.44 13.56
CA TYR A 78 3.70 19.89 13.31
C TYR A 78 3.27 20.70 14.54
N THR A 79 2.24 20.24 15.26
CA THR A 79 1.81 20.89 16.50
C THR A 79 2.86 20.81 17.60
N GLY A 80 3.61 19.70 17.68
CA GLY A 80 4.76 19.55 18.57
C GLY A 80 5.90 20.50 18.24
N LEU A 81 6.23 20.65 16.96
CA LEU A 81 7.25 21.61 16.50
C LEU A 81 6.87 23.06 16.82
N LYS A 82 5.59 23.41 16.65
CA LYS A 82 5.08 24.74 17.03
C LYS A 82 5.16 24.96 18.54
N ALA A 83 4.78 23.96 19.34
CA ALA A 83 4.87 24.04 20.80
C ALA A 83 6.32 24.15 21.28
N TYR A 84 7.25 23.42 20.66
CA TYR A 84 8.68 23.48 20.95
C TYR A 84 9.28 24.85 20.62
N HIS A 85 8.96 25.39 19.44
CA HIS A 85 9.38 26.74 19.05
C HIS A 85 8.92 27.78 20.08
N ASN A 86 7.66 27.71 20.51
CA ASN A 86 7.10 28.64 21.48
C ASN A 86 7.73 28.52 22.88
N LYS A 87 8.11 27.31 23.32
CA LYS A 87 8.71 27.10 24.65
C LYS A 87 10.20 27.43 24.71
N THR A 88 10.95 27.18 23.64
CA THR A 88 12.41 27.31 23.64
C THR A 88 12.89 28.53 22.85
N SER A 89 12.00 29.23 22.14
CA SER A 89 12.32 30.32 21.19
C SER A 89 13.38 29.94 20.14
N ARG A 90 13.60 28.63 19.95
CA ARG A 90 14.54 28.08 18.98
C ARG A 90 13.82 27.88 17.67
N SER A 91 14.44 28.31 16.58
CA SER A 91 13.95 28.05 15.22
C SER A 91 13.77 26.55 15.00
N THR A 92 12.55 26.16 14.64
CA THR A 92 12.20 24.79 14.23
C THR A 92 12.13 24.64 12.72
N THR A 93 12.43 25.71 11.98
CA THR A 93 12.30 25.77 10.51
C THR A 93 13.04 24.64 9.81
N LEU A 94 14.27 24.32 10.24
CA LEU A 94 15.04 23.22 9.66
C LEU A 94 14.35 21.87 9.85
N TRP A 95 13.84 21.59 11.06
CA TRP A 95 13.11 20.36 11.35
C TRP A 95 11.80 20.27 10.57
N THR A 96 11.08 21.38 10.43
CA THR A 96 9.87 21.46 9.60
C THR A 96 10.20 21.13 8.15
N ILE A 97 11.22 21.77 7.57
CA ILE A 97 11.60 21.57 6.16
C ILE A 97 12.00 20.12 5.92
N LEU A 98 12.85 19.54 6.79
CA LEU A 98 13.27 18.15 6.66
C LEU A 98 12.08 17.19 6.72
N PHE A 99 11.16 17.40 7.66
CA PHE A 99 9.97 16.55 7.77
C PHE A 99 9.03 16.70 6.58
N THR A 100 8.76 17.93 6.12
CA THR A 100 7.95 18.18 4.93
C THR A 100 8.57 17.56 3.68
N ALA A 101 9.88 17.70 3.51
CA ALA A 101 10.62 17.10 2.41
C ALA A 101 10.51 15.58 2.44
N GLN A 102 10.66 14.95 3.62
CA GLN A 102 10.47 13.52 3.80
C GLN A 102 9.08 13.05 3.36
N ILE A 103 8.00 13.69 3.85
CA ILE A 103 6.63 13.32 3.48
C ILE A 103 6.40 13.50 1.97
N SER A 104 6.94 14.57 1.39
CA SER A 104 6.85 14.86 -0.05
C SER A 104 7.56 13.79 -0.88
N LEU A 105 8.76 13.36 -0.47
CA LEU A 105 9.49 12.27 -1.11
C LEU A 105 8.73 10.96 -1.04
N ILE A 106 8.15 10.62 0.12
CA ILE A 106 7.33 9.41 0.27
C ILE A 106 6.12 9.45 -0.67
N ALA A 107 5.41 10.58 -0.73
CA ALA A 107 4.28 10.76 -1.63
C ALA A 107 4.70 10.64 -3.11
N PHE A 108 5.84 11.24 -3.47
CA PHE A 108 6.41 11.14 -4.82
C PHE A 108 6.74 9.68 -5.19
N PHE A 109 7.44 8.95 -4.32
CA PHE A 109 7.76 7.54 -4.56
C PHE A 109 6.50 6.67 -4.62
N TYR A 110 5.50 6.94 -3.79
CA TYR A 110 4.22 6.24 -3.83
C TYR A 110 3.53 6.40 -5.19
N LEU A 111 3.43 7.62 -5.70
CA LEU A 111 2.86 7.90 -7.03
C LEU A 111 3.72 7.32 -8.16
N PHE A 112 5.05 7.37 -8.02
CA PHE A 112 5.97 6.84 -9.02
C PHE A 112 5.87 5.31 -9.14
N GLN A 113 5.75 4.59 -8.01
CA GLN A 113 5.58 3.13 -8.01
C GLN A 113 4.32 2.68 -8.75
N ASP A 114 3.20 3.40 -8.58
CA ASP A 114 1.96 3.11 -9.29
C ASP A 114 2.16 3.22 -10.81
N LYS A 115 2.73 4.34 -11.27
CA LYS A 115 3.01 4.57 -12.70
C LYS A 115 4.06 3.64 -13.29
N TRP A 116 5.13 3.35 -12.57
CA TRP A 116 6.24 2.51 -13.03
C TRP A 116 5.76 1.10 -13.41
N HIS A 117 4.86 0.53 -12.61
CA HIS A 117 4.28 -0.78 -12.88
C HIS A 117 3.41 -0.80 -14.16
N TYR A 118 2.77 0.32 -14.53
CA TYR A 118 2.08 0.43 -15.83
C TYR A 118 3.06 0.56 -16.99
N LEU A 119 4.12 1.36 -16.83
CA LEU A 119 5.15 1.56 -17.86
C LEU A 119 5.90 0.26 -18.18
N GLN A 120 6.23 -0.56 -17.18
CA GLN A 120 6.83 -1.88 -17.40
C GLN A 120 5.91 -2.81 -18.20
N LYS A 121 4.60 -2.78 -17.94
CA LYS A 121 3.64 -3.60 -18.69
C LYS A 121 3.46 -3.14 -20.12
N GLN A 122 3.52 -1.84 -20.39
CA GLN A 122 3.46 -1.30 -21.74
C GLN A 122 4.75 -1.59 -22.54
N GLY A 123 5.92 -1.49 -21.91
CA GLY A 123 7.20 -1.84 -22.55
C GLY A 123 7.33 -3.31 -22.92
N VAL A 124 6.76 -4.23 -22.11
CA VAL A 124 6.74 -5.68 -22.40
C VAL A 124 5.79 -6.02 -23.55
N ILE A 125 4.66 -5.32 -23.69
CA ILE A 125 3.72 -5.53 -24.80
C ILE A 125 4.31 -5.02 -26.12
N LEU A 126 4.92 -3.82 -26.12
CA LEU A 126 5.54 -3.24 -27.33
C LEU A 126 6.76 -4.06 -27.83
N GLY A 127 7.48 -4.72 -26.92
CA GLY A 127 8.60 -5.60 -27.28
C GLY A 127 8.18 -6.89 -27.99
N HIS A 128 6.92 -7.33 -27.87
CA HIS A 128 6.43 -8.55 -28.52
C HIS A 128 5.95 -8.30 -29.96
N ASP A 129 5.54 -7.07 -30.29
CA ASP A 129 5.03 -6.70 -31.64
C ASP A 129 6.14 -6.43 -32.68
N HIS A 130 7.40 -6.29 -32.25
CA HIS A 130 8.54 -6.08 -33.15
C HIS A 130 9.26 -7.37 -33.60
N GLY A 131 8.73 -8.55 -33.27
CA GLY A 131 9.33 -9.85 -33.58
C GLY A 131 8.79 -10.58 -34.81
N GLN A 132 7.83 -10.04 -35.57
CA GLN A 132 7.21 -10.74 -36.69
C GLN A 132 7.70 -10.18 -38.04
N PRO A 133 8.49 -10.92 -38.85
CA PRO A 133 8.90 -10.48 -40.17
C PRO A 133 7.68 -10.41 -41.11
N ALA A 134 7.65 -9.36 -41.92
CA ALA A 134 6.66 -9.14 -42.95
C ALA A 134 6.54 -10.34 -43.89
N VAL A 135 5.30 -10.83 -44.05
CA VAL A 135 4.89 -11.80 -45.07
C VAL A 135 5.12 -11.17 -46.45
N GLY A 136 6.06 -11.73 -47.21
CA GLY A 136 6.26 -11.47 -48.63
C GLY A 136 5.51 -12.49 -49.49
N SER A 137 4.73 -11.95 -50.43
CA SER A 137 4.08 -12.56 -51.60
C SER A 137 4.44 -13.98 -52.03
N GLY A 138 3.41 -14.78 -52.30
CA GLY A 138 3.48 -15.99 -53.12
C GLY A 138 2.12 -16.67 -53.27
N THR A 139 1.52 -16.49 -54.44
CA THR A 139 0.28 -17.11 -54.97
C THR A 139 0.18 -18.62 -54.71
N THR A 140 -1.04 -19.14 -54.45
CA THR A 140 -1.77 -20.24 -55.17
C THR A 140 -2.78 -20.96 -54.23
N LEU A 141 -4.07 -20.96 -54.59
CA LEU A 141 -5.14 -21.86 -54.09
C LEU A 141 -5.35 -23.01 -55.11
N PRO A 142 -6.12 -24.09 -54.85
CA PRO A 142 -6.56 -24.73 -53.61
C PRO A 142 -6.29 -26.27 -53.60
N HIS A 143 -6.26 -26.93 -52.44
CA HIS A 143 -6.51 -28.38 -52.41
C HIS A 143 -7.30 -28.78 -51.17
N VAL A 144 -8.62 -28.92 -51.35
CA VAL A 144 -9.48 -29.67 -50.45
C VAL A 144 -9.11 -31.14 -50.58
N ASN A 145 -8.61 -31.76 -49.52
CA ASN A 145 -8.63 -33.22 -49.36
C ASN A 145 -9.24 -33.53 -48.00
N LEU A 146 -10.52 -33.88 -48.06
CA LEU A 146 -11.22 -34.69 -47.08
C LEU A 146 -10.60 -36.09 -47.15
N ILE A 147 -9.79 -36.50 -46.16
CA ILE A 147 -9.75 -37.83 -45.51
C ILE A 147 -8.73 -37.70 -44.36
N ASP A 148 -9.20 -37.50 -43.12
CA ASP A 148 -8.82 -38.41 -42.04
C ASP A 148 -9.78 -38.27 -40.86
N ARG A 149 -10.89 -39.00 -40.98
CA ARG A 149 -11.82 -39.27 -39.90
C ARG A 149 -11.38 -40.59 -39.28
N GLU A 150 -10.58 -40.53 -38.22
CA GLU A 150 -10.79 -41.20 -36.93
C GLU A 150 -9.54 -41.19 -36.04
N ARG A 151 -9.80 -40.99 -34.74
CA ARG A 151 -9.06 -41.56 -33.59
C ARG A 151 -7.92 -40.72 -32.97
N GLY A 152 -8.23 -40.11 -31.83
CA GLY A 152 -7.22 -39.76 -30.81
C GLY A 152 -7.54 -38.49 -30.03
N LYS A 153 -8.07 -38.64 -28.81
CA LYS A 153 -8.19 -37.56 -27.81
C LYS A 153 -6.84 -36.86 -27.61
N VAL A 154 -6.86 -35.56 -27.30
CA VAL A 154 -6.10 -34.85 -26.23
C VAL A 154 -5.65 -33.44 -26.66
N THR A 155 -6.18 -32.45 -25.93
CA THR A 155 -5.74 -31.04 -25.77
C THR A 155 -6.09 -30.02 -26.86
N LEU A 156 -7.22 -29.35 -26.67
CA LEU A 156 -7.40 -27.96 -27.11
C LEU A 156 -6.44 -27.07 -26.32
N PRO A 157 -5.75 -26.08 -26.93
CA PRO A 157 -4.97 -25.11 -26.18
C PRO A 157 -5.96 -24.23 -25.40
N GLY A 158 -6.00 -24.43 -24.09
CA GLY A 158 -6.76 -23.61 -23.16
C GLY A 158 -6.37 -22.14 -23.31
N GLU A 159 -7.39 -21.30 -23.32
CA GLU A 159 -7.34 -19.86 -23.55
C GLU A 159 -6.20 -19.14 -22.80
N PRO A 160 -5.68 -18.02 -23.34
CA PRO A 160 -4.76 -17.18 -22.61
C PRO A 160 -5.43 -16.75 -21.31
N CYS A 161 -4.74 -17.00 -20.20
CA CYS A 161 -5.15 -16.64 -18.85
C CYS A 161 -5.31 -15.12 -18.74
N ALA A 162 -6.48 -14.64 -19.15
CA ALA A 162 -6.90 -13.26 -18.97
C ALA A 162 -7.02 -13.05 -17.47
N LYS A 163 -6.08 -12.27 -16.93
CA LYS A 163 -5.98 -11.87 -15.54
C LYS A 163 -7.32 -11.29 -15.08
N ARG A 164 -8.18 -12.14 -14.47
CA ARG A 164 -9.46 -11.72 -13.89
C ARG A 164 -9.17 -10.66 -12.85
N ASN A 165 -9.64 -9.43 -13.11
CA ASN A 165 -9.60 -8.33 -12.16
C ASN A 165 -10.31 -8.76 -10.86
N ALA A 166 -9.58 -8.71 -9.75
CA ALA A 166 -10.06 -9.08 -8.41
C ALA A 166 -11.27 -8.24 -7.92
N LEU A 167 -11.65 -7.21 -8.67
CA LEU A 167 -12.80 -6.34 -8.43
C LEU A 167 -14.15 -6.95 -8.84
N ARG A 168 -14.16 -7.97 -9.70
CA ARG A 168 -15.44 -8.53 -10.21
C ARG A 168 -16.08 -9.57 -9.27
N ASN A 169 -15.32 -10.13 -8.32
CA ASN A 169 -15.84 -11.03 -7.27
C ASN A 169 -16.48 -10.28 -6.07
N LEU A 170 -16.69 -8.97 -6.19
CA LEU A 170 -17.27 -8.15 -5.11
C LEU A 170 -18.77 -7.87 -5.29
N PHE A 171 -19.36 -8.29 -6.41
CA PHE A 171 -20.76 -8.00 -6.75
C PHE A 171 -21.60 -9.21 -7.19
N ASP A 172 -21.08 -10.43 -7.07
CA ASP A 172 -21.85 -11.67 -7.22
C ASP A 172 -21.83 -12.48 -5.91
#